data_AF-A0A2A7SIQ0-F1
#
_entry.id   AF-A0A2A7SIQ0-F1
#
_cell.length_a   1.000
_cell.length_b   1.000
_cell.length_c   1.000
_cell.angle_alpha   90.00
_cell.angle_beta   90.00
_cell.angle_gamma   90.00
#
_symmetry.space_group_name_H-M   'P 1'
#
loop_
_entity.id
_entity.type
_entity.pdbx_description
1 polymer ?
#
loop_
_entity_poly.entity_id
_entity_poly.type
_entity_poly.pdbx_seq_one_letter_code
_entity_poly.pdbx_strand_id
1 'polypeptide(L)'
;MKPTRSTARRRLAGALLGACLAGTMALLASLPAGAEPAIHLSDVERNYRRLLEVLQHSPAALSDPAQRTELTRASALFLAALKRDGSARDALVTDTRNIVASLGDGSFSAAGSIRALQRDAAAGNALQSGPWDPSTLPGAAIAAPIGINLVQKHEGDCVGISVVKAFSTTPTGKDILHRAVRQLGRDRYSVSLPGDPSRTYTLAADSLDQYGTGDPAAAAIVGAMFQYFHLDPAKGSLPTNKVMAVLAGGYGTHARLADRDSSSQDIVGFLGQHADELGSRVAMVFGGKPDRHGDWSRGDGHAFAVIRVDVPGNMVYYTNPWNESVVRKIALSDLASQAAGTSADFEFVRF
;
A
#
# COMPACT_ATOMS: atom_id res chain seq x y z
N MET A 1 -9.38 -53.69 66.86
CA MET A 1 -8.27 -53.50 67.84
C MET A 1 -7.02 -53.02 67.11
N LYS A 2 -6.12 -52.28 67.78
CA LYS A 2 -4.68 -52.18 67.45
C LYS A 2 -3.93 -53.07 68.46
N PRO A 3 -2.79 -53.70 68.11
CA PRO A 3 -1.49 -53.08 68.43
C PRO A 3 -0.38 -53.38 67.36
N THR A 4 0.36 -52.40 66.83
CA THR A 4 1.64 -51.77 67.27
C THR A 4 2.96 -52.37 66.72
N ARG A 5 3.74 -51.50 66.03
CA ARG A 5 5.18 -51.18 66.24
C ARG A 5 6.22 -52.29 65.88
N SER A 6 7.49 -51.98 65.58
CA SER A 6 8.32 -50.84 66.02
C SER A 6 9.49 -50.46 65.07
N THR A 7 9.99 -49.20 65.19
CA THR A 7 11.38 -48.66 64.99
C THR A 7 12.29 -49.14 63.82
N ALA A 8 13.10 -48.30 63.14
CA ALA A 8 13.40 -46.85 63.16
C ALA A 8 14.06 -46.47 61.81
N ARG A 9 13.86 -45.28 61.19
CA ARG A 9 14.58 -43.98 61.41
C ARG A 9 16.11 -44.15 61.56
N ARG A 10 17.00 -43.49 60.82
CA ARG A 10 17.04 -42.34 59.85
C ARG A 10 18.09 -42.68 58.75
N ARG A 11 18.31 -42.00 57.61
CA ARG A 11 17.85 -40.78 56.89
C ARG A 11 18.12 -41.03 55.36
N LEU A 12 18.03 -40.14 54.34
CA LEU A 12 17.79 -38.69 54.29
C LEU A 12 16.81 -38.24 53.16
N ALA A 13 17.30 -37.85 51.97
CA ALA A 13 16.57 -37.22 50.86
C ALA A 13 16.99 -37.81 49.50
N GLY A 14 16.11 -37.88 48.50
CA GLY A 14 14.69 -37.49 48.53
C GLY A 14 13.97 -37.66 47.18
N ALA A 15 12.65 -37.45 47.21
CA ALA A 15 11.71 -37.19 46.10
C ALA A 15 11.85 -38.03 44.79
N LEU A 16 10.94 -38.92 44.36
CA LEU A 16 9.51 -39.12 44.65
C LEU A 16 8.67 -37.82 44.50
N LEU A 17 7.69 -37.70 43.58
CA LEU A 17 6.99 -38.70 42.76
C LEU A 17 6.65 -38.10 41.39
N GLY A 18 6.68 -38.94 40.35
CA GLY A 18 6.07 -38.63 39.05
C GLY A 18 4.96 -39.64 38.74
N ALA A 19 3.72 -39.17 38.61
CA ALA A 19 2.61 -39.82 37.92
C ALA A 19 1.41 -38.86 37.81
N CYS A 20 0.69 -38.89 36.68
CA CYS A 20 -0.64 -38.29 36.43
C CYS A 20 -0.74 -36.76 36.64
N LEU A 21 -0.98 -35.96 35.60
CA LEU A 21 -2.21 -36.00 34.81
C LEU A 21 -1.98 -35.80 33.29
N ALA A 22 -3.04 -35.95 32.49
CA ALA A 22 -3.02 -35.76 31.05
C ALA A 22 -3.17 -34.29 30.62
N GLY A 23 -2.64 -33.94 29.45
CA GLY A 23 -2.91 -32.64 28.81
C GLY A 23 -1.84 -32.20 27.80
N THR A 24 -2.20 -32.22 26.51
CA THR A 24 -1.71 -31.33 25.43
C THR A 24 -0.40 -30.55 25.63
N MET A 25 0.68 -30.94 24.94
CA MET A 25 1.67 -30.01 24.38
C MET A 25 2.54 -30.71 23.30
N ALA A 26 3.32 -29.91 22.55
CA ALA A 26 4.35 -30.35 21.62
C ALA A 26 3.91 -31.09 20.33
N LEU A 27 2.86 -30.61 19.65
CA LEU A 27 2.91 -30.57 18.19
C LEU A 27 3.65 -29.28 17.80
N LEU A 28 4.99 -29.32 17.79
CA LEU A 28 5.82 -28.18 17.41
C LEU A 28 5.61 -27.87 15.93
N ALA A 29 5.24 -26.63 15.62
CA ALA A 29 4.83 -26.24 14.28
C ALA A 29 6.00 -26.30 13.28
N SER A 30 5.98 -27.29 12.40
CA SER A 30 6.71 -27.26 11.14
C SER A 30 6.06 -26.25 10.19
N LEU A 31 6.24 -24.95 10.49
CA LEU A 31 5.99 -23.88 9.53
C LEU A 31 6.88 -24.14 8.29
N PRO A 32 6.35 -24.01 7.06
CA PRO A 32 7.20 -24.04 5.87
C PRO A 32 8.17 -22.86 5.94
N ALA A 33 9.46 -23.15 6.02
CA ALA A 33 10.49 -22.12 6.06
C ALA A 33 10.57 -21.40 4.70
N GLY A 34 10.73 -20.08 4.75
CA GLY A 34 11.20 -19.23 3.66
C GLY A 34 10.71 -19.58 2.25
N ALA A 35 9.57 -19.02 1.86
CA ALA A 35 9.52 -18.51 0.50
C ALA A 35 10.60 -17.43 0.39
N GLU A 36 11.55 -17.57 -0.54
CA GLU A 36 12.50 -16.49 -0.82
C GLU A 36 11.70 -15.22 -1.17
N PRO A 37 12.08 -14.04 -0.66
CA PRO A 37 11.41 -12.82 -1.05
C PRO A 37 11.68 -12.58 -2.53
N ALA A 38 10.68 -12.84 -3.37
CA ALA A 38 10.70 -12.43 -4.77
C ALA A 38 11.07 -10.94 -4.81
N ILE A 39 11.95 -10.55 -5.72
CA ILE A 39 12.41 -9.16 -5.80
C ILE A 39 11.27 -8.33 -6.38
N HIS A 40 10.41 -7.85 -5.47
CA HIS A 40 9.20 -7.07 -5.73
C HIS A 40 9.57 -5.65 -6.18
N LEU A 41 10.10 -5.54 -7.39
CA LEU A 41 10.42 -4.26 -8.04
C LEU A 41 9.17 -3.40 -8.18
N SER A 42 9.27 -2.15 -7.75
CA SER A 42 8.21 -1.15 -7.94
C SER A 42 7.89 -0.95 -9.41
N ASP A 43 6.68 -0.49 -9.73
CA ASP A 43 6.30 -0.13 -11.11
C ASP A 43 7.27 0.89 -11.72
N VAL A 44 7.81 1.81 -10.92
CA VAL A 44 8.80 2.82 -11.36
C VAL A 44 10.09 2.15 -11.79
N GLU A 45 10.66 1.28 -10.94
CA GLU A 45 11.93 0.62 -11.23
C GLU A 45 11.80 -0.41 -12.37
N ARG A 46 10.66 -1.12 -12.45
CA ARG A 46 10.37 -2.07 -13.54
C ARG A 46 10.32 -1.36 -14.89
N ASN A 47 9.63 -0.22 -14.98
CA ASN A 47 9.53 0.55 -16.22
C ASN A 47 10.85 1.30 -16.54
N TYR A 48 11.62 1.72 -15.54
CA TYR A 48 12.97 2.24 -15.73
C TYR A 48 13.91 1.20 -16.37
N ARG A 49 13.94 -0.01 -15.81
CA ARG A 49 14.75 -1.12 -16.34
C ARG A 49 14.35 -1.46 -17.79
N ARG A 50 13.04 -1.48 -18.10
CA ARG A 50 12.54 -1.66 -19.48
C ARG A 50 12.92 -0.50 -20.42
N LEU A 51 12.89 0.75 -19.96
CA LEU A 51 13.33 1.89 -20.76
C LEU A 51 14.84 1.83 -21.06
N LEU A 52 15.66 1.47 -20.07
CA LEU A 52 17.10 1.23 -20.29
C LEU A 52 17.35 0.08 -21.27
N GLU A 53 16.62 -1.03 -21.16
CA GLU A 53 16.71 -2.16 -22.09
C GLU A 53 16.40 -1.73 -23.54
N VAL A 54 15.31 -0.98 -23.76
CA VAL A 54 14.95 -0.49 -25.11
C VAL A 54 15.98 0.52 -25.63
N LEU A 55 16.51 1.40 -24.77
CA LEU A 55 17.60 2.31 -25.14
C LEU A 55 18.91 1.57 -25.47
N GLN A 56 19.25 0.49 -24.76
CA GLN A 56 20.45 -0.31 -25.01
C GLN A 56 20.41 -1.04 -26.36
N HIS A 57 19.21 -1.46 -26.80
CA HIS A 57 18.98 -2.05 -28.12
C HIS A 57 18.69 -1.01 -29.21
N SER A 58 18.67 0.29 -28.88
CA SER A 58 18.42 1.37 -29.85
C SER A 58 19.73 1.80 -30.55
N PRO A 59 19.75 1.90 -31.89
CA PRO A 59 20.90 2.41 -32.62
C PRO A 59 21.14 3.91 -32.35
N ALA A 60 22.37 4.36 -32.59
CA ALA A 60 22.78 5.75 -32.36
C ALA A 60 22.01 6.79 -33.21
N ALA A 61 21.46 6.38 -34.37
CA ALA A 61 20.52 7.15 -35.17
C ALA A 61 19.25 6.31 -35.36
N LEU A 62 18.14 6.76 -34.77
CA LEU A 62 16.95 5.94 -34.57
C LEU A 62 15.89 6.23 -35.66
N SER A 63 16.16 5.67 -36.85
CA SER A 63 15.39 5.84 -38.08
C SER A 63 14.25 4.82 -38.28
N ASP A 64 14.32 3.65 -37.65
CA ASP A 64 13.28 2.61 -37.74
C ASP A 64 11.98 3.04 -37.02
N PRO A 65 10.83 3.15 -37.72
CA PRO A 65 9.54 3.46 -37.11
C PRO A 65 9.11 2.49 -36.01
N ALA A 66 9.49 1.21 -36.08
CA ALA A 66 9.11 0.21 -35.07
C ALA A 66 9.84 0.47 -33.74
N GLN A 67 11.17 0.63 -33.78
CA GLN A 67 11.96 1.04 -32.60
C GLN A 67 11.54 2.42 -32.06
N ARG A 68 11.24 3.40 -32.92
CA ARG A 68 10.70 4.71 -32.50
C ARG A 68 9.40 4.56 -31.71
N THR A 69 8.52 3.65 -32.16
CA THR A 69 7.24 3.36 -31.49
C THR A 69 7.45 2.68 -30.13
N GLU A 70 8.31 1.67 -30.05
CA GLU A 70 8.58 0.95 -28.80
C GLU A 70 9.30 1.82 -27.77
N LEU A 71 10.27 2.66 -28.18
CA LEU A 71 10.93 3.61 -27.28
C LEU A 71 9.95 4.69 -26.78
N THR A 72 9.04 5.17 -27.64
CA THR A 72 7.97 6.09 -27.23
C THR A 72 7.04 5.42 -26.22
N ARG A 73 6.65 4.15 -26.44
CA ARG A 73 5.84 3.35 -25.52
C ARG A 73 6.54 3.15 -24.16
N ALA A 74 7.81 2.73 -24.16
CA ALA A 74 8.58 2.53 -22.93
C ALA A 74 8.75 3.84 -22.14
N SER A 75 9.01 4.95 -22.83
CA SER A 75 9.10 6.29 -22.22
C SER A 75 7.76 6.73 -21.63
N ALA A 76 6.65 6.48 -22.31
CA ALA A 76 5.30 6.79 -21.81
C ALA A 76 4.93 5.94 -20.59
N LEU A 77 5.27 4.65 -20.57
CA LEU A 77 5.06 3.76 -19.43
C LEU A 77 5.88 4.20 -18.20
N PHE A 78 7.15 4.58 -18.39
CA PHE A 78 7.98 5.09 -17.30
C PHE A 78 7.50 6.47 -16.79
N LEU A 79 7.08 7.38 -17.68
CA LEU A 79 6.44 8.64 -17.28
C LEU A 79 5.12 8.42 -16.54
N ALA A 80 4.32 7.42 -16.92
CA ALA A 80 3.10 7.05 -16.21
C ALA A 80 3.42 6.53 -14.80
N ALA A 81 4.44 5.67 -14.64
CA ALA A 81 4.90 5.20 -13.34
C ALA A 81 5.43 6.35 -12.46
N LEU A 82 6.27 7.25 -13.00
CA LEU A 82 6.76 8.43 -12.28
C LEU A 82 5.61 9.36 -11.84
N LYS A 83 4.59 9.55 -12.69
CA LYS A 83 3.40 10.37 -12.36
C LYS A 83 2.51 9.71 -11.29
N ARG A 84 2.35 8.38 -11.32
CA ARG A 84 1.73 7.59 -10.24
C ARG A 84 2.51 7.75 -8.94
N ASP A 85 3.84 7.84 -9.00
CA ASP A 85 4.69 7.93 -7.83
C ASP A 85 5.05 9.38 -7.47
N GLY A 86 4.02 10.16 -7.17
CA GLY A 86 4.09 11.58 -6.77
C GLY A 86 4.42 12.56 -7.90
N SER A 87 5.19 12.14 -8.91
CA SER A 87 6.21 12.95 -9.59
C SER A 87 7.41 13.28 -8.70
N ALA A 88 7.68 12.50 -7.63
CA ALA A 88 8.72 12.79 -6.62
C ALA A 88 10.19 12.73 -7.12
N ARG A 89 10.40 12.64 -8.45
CA ARG A 89 11.70 12.52 -9.12
C ARG A 89 11.71 13.36 -10.41
N ASP A 90 11.52 14.67 -10.28
CA ASP A 90 11.38 15.61 -11.41
C ASP A 90 12.51 15.53 -12.44
N ALA A 91 13.73 15.19 -12.01
CA ALA A 91 14.88 14.98 -12.89
C ALA A 91 14.63 13.83 -13.89
N LEU A 92 14.18 12.67 -13.41
CA LEU A 92 13.82 11.52 -14.25
C LEU A 92 12.59 11.78 -15.11
N VAL A 93 11.63 12.59 -14.63
CA VAL A 93 10.49 13.06 -15.44
C VAL A 93 10.98 13.95 -16.59
N THR A 94 11.98 14.79 -16.34
CA THR A 94 12.58 15.69 -17.33
C THR A 94 13.38 14.90 -18.36
N ASP A 95 14.30 14.03 -17.94
CA ASP A 95 15.08 13.19 -18.85
C ASP A 95 14.19 12.30 -19.73
N THR A 96 13.11 11.72 -19.19
CA THR A 96 12.21 10.88 -19.99
C THR A 96 11.37 11.69 -20.99
N ARG A 97 11.05 12.95 -20.69
CA ARG A 97 10.48 13.88 -21.68
C ARG A 97 11.50 14.25 -22.75
N ASN A 98 12.75 14.50 -22.38
CA ASN A 98 13.83 14.84 -23.30
C ASN A 98 14.09 13.70 -24.31
N ILE A 99 13.98 12.43 -23.89
CA ILE A 99 14.01 11.27 -24.81
C ILE A 99 12.96 11.42 -25.91
N VAL A 100 11.69 11.60 -25.54
CA VAL A 100 10.58 11.69 -26.50
C VAL A 100 10.71 12.93 -27.40
N ALA A 101 11.14 14.07 -26.85
CA ALA A 101 11.39 15.29 -27.62
C ALA A 101 12.50 15.09 -28.67
N SER A 102 13.65 14.50 -28.25
CA SER A 102 14.81 14.29 -29.12
C SER A 102 14.56 13.32 -30.29
N LEU A 103 13.56 12.44 -30.16
CA LEU A 103 13.08 11.63 -31.28
C LEU A 103 12.36 12.48 -32.35
N GLY A 104 11.67 13.54 -31.94
CA GLY A 104 10.90 14.44 -32.82
C GLY A 104 11.75 15.46 -33.56
N ASP A 105 12.77 16.04 -32.90
CA ASP A 105 13.68 17.02 -33.52
C ASP A 105 14.90 16.40 -34.21
N GLY A 106 15.17 15.11 -33.99
CA GLY A 106 16.29 14.37 -34.59
C GLY A 106 17.61 14.42 -33.80
N SER A 107 17.64 15.06 -32.63
CA SER A 107 18.81 15.14 -31.74
C SER A 107 19.05 13.88 -30.90
N PHE A 108 18.18 12.86 -31.02
CA PHE A 108 18.21 11.64 -30.20
C PHE A 108 19.59 10.99 -30.09
N SER A 109 19.98 10.62 -28.86
CA SER A 109 21.18 9.84 -28.59
C SER A 109 20.93 8.84 -27.46
N ALA A 110 20.78 7.55 -27.80
CA ALA A 110 20.56 6.48 -26.83
C ALA A 110 21.59 6.49 -25.69
N ALA A 111 22.87 6.65 -26.02
CA ALA A 111 23.96 6.73 -25.03
C ALA A 111 23.90 8.01 -24.18
N GLY A 112 23.39 9.13 -24.73
CA GLY A 112 23.10 10.35 -23.96
C GLY A 112 21.97 10.13 -22.95
N SER A 113 20.85 9.58 -23.43
CA SER A 113 19.67 9.24 -22.63
C SER A 113 19.99 8.28 -21.49
N ILE A 114 20.75 7.21 -21.75
CA ILE A 114 21.17 6.24 -20.73
C ILE A 114 22.01 6.92 -19.64
N ARG A 115 23.01 7.73 -20.03
CA ARG A 115 23.85 8.44 -19.03
C ARG A 115 23.05 9.42 -18.18
N ALA A 116 22.07 10.09 -18.76
CA ALA A 116 21.22 11.03 -18.05
C ALA A 116 20.31 10.30 -17.04
N LEU A 117 19.56 9.31 -17.52
CA LEU A 117 18.72 8.43 -16.69
C LEU A 117 19.50 7.71 -15.57
N GLN A 118 20.75 7.32 -15.80
CA GLN A 118 21.59 6.67 -14.78
C GLN A 118 22.13 7.65 -13.75
N ARG A 119 22.55 8.86 -14.17
CA ARG A 119 22.97 9.95 -13.29
C ARG A 119 21.84 10.31 -12.30
N ASP A 120 20.64 10.54 -12.82
CA ASP A 120 19.53 11.05 -12.00
C ASP A 120 18.73 9.95 -11.28
N ALA A 121 18.96 8.68 -11.63
CA ALA A 121 18.54 7.53 -10.81
C ALA A 121 19.48 7.25 -9.63
N ALA A 122 20.76 7.60 -9.75
CA ALA A 122 21.76 7.48 -8.70
C ALA A 122 21.76 8.68 -7.75
N ALA A 123 21.43 9.89 -8.25
CA ALA A 123 21.23 11.07 -7.43
C ALA A 123 20.21 10.81 -6.32
N GLY A 124 20.65 10.90 -5.05
CA GLY A 124 19.78 10.63 -3.89
C GLY A 124 19.22 9.21 -3.81
N ASN A 125 19.86 8.22 -4.44
CA ASN A 125 19.39 6.82 -4.54
C ASN A 125 17.99 6.68 -5.16
N ALA A 126 17.58 7.63 -6.02
CA ALA A 126 16.20 7.79 -6.47
C ALA A 126 15.53 6.52 -7.02
N LEU A 127 16.28 5.58 -7.64
CA LEU A 127 15.79 4.25 -8.03
C LEU A 127 16.60 3.07 -7.46
N GLN A 128 17.49 3.32 -6.49
CA GLN A 128 18.34 2.28 -5.86
C GLN A 128 17.78 1.84 -4.50
N SER A 129 16.46 1.83 -4.35
CA SER A 129 15.80 1.60 -3.05
C SER A 129 15.76 0.13 -2.61
N GLY A 130 16.04 -0.81 -3.53
CA GLY A 130 16.23 -2.24 -3.21
C GLY A 130 14.95 -3.00 -2.87
N PRO A 131 15.06 -4.27 -2.45
CA PRO A 131 13.93 -4.98 -1.85
C PRO A 131 13.59 -4.32 -0.50
N TRP A 132 12.30 -4.20 -0.20
CA TRP A 132 11.86 -3.61 1.07
C TRP A 132 12.20 -4.52 2.27
N ASP A 133 13.19 -4.09 3.06
CA ASP A 133 13.62 -4.77 4.28
C ASP A 133 13.27 -4.00 5.58
N PRO A 134 12.02 -4.15 6.07
CA PRO A 134 11.58 -3.61 7.36
C PRO A 134 12.10 -4.41 8.58
N SER A 135 13.06 -5.34 8.42
CA SER A 135 13.76 -5.94 9.56
C SER A 135 14.75 -4.98 10.21
N THR A 136 15.27 -4.02 9.43
CA THR A 136 16.21 -2.97 9.88
C THR A 136 15.52 -1.76 10.54
N LEU A 137 14.20 -1.65 10.41
CA LEU A 137 13.40 -0.53 10.91
C LEU A 137 13.46 -0.47 12.46
N PRO A 138 13.96 0.61 13.09
CA PRO A 138 14.25 0.62 14.51
C PRO A 138 12.99 0.77 15.38
N GLY A 139 12.94 0.03 16.50
CA GLY A 139 11.88 0.11 17.49
C GLY A 139 11.18 -1.24 17.74
N ALA A 140 10.18 -1.23 18.63
CA ALA A 140 9.38 -2.41 18.94
C ALA A 140 8.33 -2.69 17.84
N ALA A 141 7.97 -3.97 17.66
CA ALA A 141 6.85 -4.35 16.79
C ALA A 141 5.51 -3.87 17.38
N ILE A 142 4.58 -3.44 16.52
CA ILE A 142 3.22 -3.11 16.95
C ILE A 142 2.41 -4.40 17.11
N ALA A 143 2.03 -4.70 18.35
CA ALA A 143 1.26 -5.90 18.70
C ALA A 143 -0.27 -5.73 18.58
N ALA A 144 -0.76 -4.48 18.57
CA ALA A 144 -2.16 -4.17 18.31
C ALA A 144 -2.48 -4.23 16.80
N PRO A 145 -3.67 -4.67 16.38
CA PRO A 145 -4.07 -4.61 14.97
C PRO A 145 -4.06 -3.18 14.43
N ILE A 146 -3.56 -3.00 13.20
CA ILE A 146 -3.40 -1.70 12.53
C ILE A 146 -4.49 -1.50 11.48
N GLY A 147 -5.00 -0.27 11.36
CA GLY A 147 -5.99 0.15 10.37
C GLY A 147 -7.43 -0.19 10.75
N ILE A 148 -7.70 -0.51 12.02
CA ILE A 148 -9.05 -0.97 12.43
C ILE A 148 -9.95 0.18 12.90
N ASN A 149 -9.39 1.24 13.48
CA ASN A 149 -10.16 2.38 13.99
C ASN A 149 -9.34 3.68 13.92
N LEU A 150 -9.14 4.22 12.71
CA LEU A 150 -8.47 5.50 12.49
C LEU A 150 -9.48 6.57 12.05
N VAL A 151 -9.82 7.49 12.96
CA VAL A 151 -10.84 8.53 12.77
C VAL A 151 -10.21 9.84 12.35
N GLN A 152 -10.57 10.29 11.15
CA GLN A 152 -10.14 11.55 10.53
C GLN A 152 -10.53 12.79 11.34
N LYS A 153 -9.60 13.74 11.48
CA LYS A 153 -9.85 15.05 12.11
C LYS A 153 -9.86 16.23 11.13
N HIS A 154 -9.11 16.17 10.04
CA HIS A 154 -8.93 17.30 9.11
C HIS A 154 -9.29 16.91 7.67
N GLU A 155 -9.55 17.90 6.81
CA GLU A 155 -9.90 17.64 5.40
C GLU A 155 -8.62 17.39 4.59
N GLY A 156 -8.25 16.10 4.46
CA GLY A 156 -7.10 15.65 3.68
C GLY A 156 -6.76 14.18 3.90
N ASP A 157 -6.87 13.71 5.15
CA ASP A 157 -6.44 12.36 5.56
C ASP A 157 -7.28 11.21 4.97
N CYS A 158 -8.50 11.52 4.49
CA CYS A 158 -9.52 10.53 4.11
C CYS A 158 -8.99 9.42 3.19
N VAL A 159 -8.10 9.76 2.26
CA VAL A 159 -7.45 8.81 1.36
C VAL A 159 -6.47 7.91 2.10
N GLY A 160 -5.52 8.46 2.87
CA GLY A 160 -4.52 7.65 3.60
C GLY A 160 -5.17 6.69 4.59
N ILE A 161 -6.15 7.20 5.33
CA ILE A 161 -6.95 6.42 6.28
C ILE A 161 -7.66 5.28 5.55
N SER A 162 -8.41 5.58 4.48
CA SER A 162 -9.14 4.56 3.70
C SER A 162 -8.24 3.52 3.05
N VAL A 163 -7.03 3.88 2.60
CA VAL A 163 -6.09 2.92 2.03
C VAL A 163 -5.53 1.99 3.11
N VAL A 164 -5.14 2.52 4.27
CA VAL A 164 -4.69 1.70 5.40
C VAL A 164 -5.80 0.74 5.86
N LYS A 165 -7.05 1.20 5.92
CA LYS A 165 -8.24 0.40 6.22
C LYS A 165 -8.54 -0.68 5.18
N ALA A 166 -8.38 -0.37 3.89
CA ALA A 166 -8.54 -1.35 2.82
C ALA A 166 -7.46 -2.45 2.95
N PHE A 167 -6.20 -2.08 3.18
CA PHE A 167 -5.10 -3.01 3.41
C PHE A 167 -5.34 -3.89 4.65
N SER A 168 -5.87 -3.32 5.73
CA SER A 168 -6.19 -4.04 6.97
C SER A 168 -7.36 -5.02 6.87
N THR A 169 -7.99 -5.18 5.71
CA THR A 169 -8.91 -6.30 5.46
C THR A 169 -8.13 -7.57 5.06
N THR A 170 -7.21 -7.44 4.11
CA THR A 170 -6.44 -8.55 3.50
C THR A 170 -5.32 -9.10 4.41
N PRO A 171 -4.88 -10.37 4.26
CA PRO A 171 -3.72 -10.90 4.97
C PRO A 171 -2.40 -10.21 4.59
N THR A 172 -2.14 -10.02 3.29
CA THR A 172 -0.89 -9.38 2.81
C THR A 172 -0.83 -7.91 3.21
N GLY A 173 -1.94 -7.17 3.09
CA GLY A 173 -2.02 -5.79 3.55
C GLY A 173 -1.79 -5.65 5.06
N LYS A 174 -2.27 -6.59 5.89
CA LYS A 174 -1.94 -6.64 7.33
C LYS A 174 -0.45 -6.84 7.58
N ASP A 175 0.21 -7.78 6.89
CA ASP A 175 1.65 -8.00 7.03
C ASP A 175 2.44 -6.75 6.65
N ILE A 176 2.09 -6.12 5.53
CA ILE A 176 2.64 -4.83 5.10
C ILE A 176 2.48 -3.77 6.21
N LEU A 177 1.27 -3.58 6.74
CA LEU A 177 1.02 -2.59 7.80
C LEU A 177 1.86 -2.87 9.07
N HIS A 178 1.87 -4.11 9.57
CA HIS A 178 2.63 -4.48 10.78
C HIS A 178 4.15 -4.42 10.60
N ARG A 179 4.65 -4.60 9.37
CA ARG A 179 6.07 -4.45 9.05
C ARG A 179 6.46 -2.98 8.79
N ALA A 180 5.55 -2.18 8.24
CA ALA A 180 5.81 -0.79 7.86
C ALA A 180 6.04 0.15 9.04
N VAL A 181 5.59 -0.18 10.26
CA VAL A 181 5.73 0.70 11.44
C VAL A 181 6.31 -0.01 12.66
N ARG A 182 7.20 0.67 13.37
CA ARG A 182 7.75 0.28 14.67
C ARG A 182 7.55 1.42 15.68
N GLN A 183 7.40 1.06 16.95
CA GLN A 183 7.35 2.03 18.05
C GLN A 183 8.77 2.36 18.54
N LEU A 184 9.20 3.60 18.34
CA LEU A 184 10.52 4.10 18.72
C LEU A 184 10.42 4.86 20.05
N GLY A 185 10.39 4.11 21.16
CA GLY A 185 10.22 4.68 22.50
C GLY A 185 8.74 4.88 22.88
N ARG A 186 8.44 5.90 23.68
CA ARG A 186 7.03 6.26 24.02
C ARG A 186 6.51 7.43 23.19
N ASP A 187 7.42 8.12 22.54
CA ASP A 187 7.33 9.47 22.01
C ASP A 187 7.35 9.51 20.48
N ARG A 188 7.79 8.44 19.82
CA ARG A 188 7.95 8.38 18.35
C ARG A 188 7.59 7.03 17.75
N TYR A 189 7.34 7.06 16.45
CA TYR A 189 7.21 5.90 15.58
C TYR A 189 8.21 6.02 14.43
N SER A 190 8.78 4.88 14.02
CA SER A 190 9.59 4.77 12.80
C SER A 190 8.80 4.01 11.74
N VAL A 191 8.76 4.55 10.52
CA VAL A 191 7.97 4.00 9.42
C VAL A 191 8.83 3.85 8.16
N SER A 192 8.67 2.75 7.43
CA SER A 192 9.22 2.57 6.07
C SER A 192 8.11 2.08 5.15
N LEU A 193 8.01 2.66 3.96
CA LEU A 193 6.93 2.40 2.99
C LEU A 193 7.46 1.48 1.87
N PRO A 194 6.73 0.45 1.42
CA PRO A 194 7.18 -0.41 0.32
C PRO A 194 7.44 0.29 -1.02
N GLY A 195 6.85 1.48 -1.24
CA GLY A 195 7.16 2.36 -2.38
C GLY A 195 8.45 3.18 -2.23
N ASP A 196 8.92 3.41 -0.99
CA ASP A 196 10.21 4.05 -0.68
C ASP A 196 11.01 3.21 0.34
N PRO A 197 11.50 2.02 -0.08
CA PRO A 197 12.25 1.14 0.80
C PRO A 197 13.63 1.70 1.19
N SER A 198 14.07 2.81 0.58
CA SER A 198 15.32 3.48 0.92
C SER A 198 15.27 4.29 2.22
N ARG A 199 14.06 4.63 2.68
CA ARG A 199 13.85 5.69 3.67
C ARG A 199 13.11 5.20 4.91
N THR A 200 13.53 5.74 6.05
CA THR A 200 12.80 5.67 7.32
C THR A 200 12.29 7.05 7.68
N TYR A 201 10.98 7.17 7.86
CA TYR A 201 10.28 8.32 8.39
C TYR A 201 10.22 8.21 9.91
N THR A 202 10.31 9.33 10.62
CA THR A 202 10.13 9.38 12.08
C THR A 202 9.01 10.35 12.41
N LEU A 203 7.97 9.85 13.06
CA LEU A 203 6.76 10.59 13.42
C LEU A 203 6.69 10.75 14.94
N ALA A 204 6.41 11.95 15.43
CA ALA A 204 6.26 12.23 16.86
C ALA A 204 4.82 11.92 17.31
N ALA A 205 4.67 11.20 18.43
CA ALA A 205 3.39 10.65 18.88
C ALA A 205 2.34 11.71 19.26
N ASP A 206 2.79 12.85 19.78
CA ASP A 206 1.99 14.04 20.06
C ASP A 206 1.46 14.74 18.80
N SER A 207 2.13 14.54 17.66
CA SER A 207 1.75 15.10 16.36
C SER A 207 0.81 14.20 15.54
N LEU A 208 0.59 12.93 15.94
CA LEU A 208 -0.13 11.95 15.12
C LEU A 208 -1.60 12.27 14.90
N ASP A 209 -2.24 12.95 15.86
CA ASP A 209 -3.63 13.38 15.80
C ASP A 209 -3.98 14.19 14.54
N GLN A 210 -2.99 14.84 13.91
CA GLN A 210 -3.17 15.59 12.66
C GLN A 210 -3.47 14.70 11.44
N TYR A 211 -3.15 13.41 11.52
CA TYR A 211 -3.34 12.40 10.45
C TYR A 211 -4.53 11.46 10.73
N GLY A 212 -5.27 11.68 11.82
CA GLY A 212 -6.32 10.81 12.34
C GLY A 212 -6.04 10.28 13.75
N THR A 213 -7.06 9.71 14.39
CA THR A 213 -7.03 9.32 15.81
C THR A 213 -7.64 7.95 16.11
N GLY A 214 -7.27 7.36 17.24
CA GLY A 214 -7.75 6.03 17.67
C GLY A 214 -6.82 4.87 17.32
N ASP A 215 -5.98 5.03 16.29
CA ASP A 215 -4.93 4.07 15.91
C ASP A 215 -3.62 4.82 15.58
N PRO A 216 -2.72 5.00 16.57
CA PRO A 216 -1.46 5.73 16.37
C PRO A 216 -0.51 5.06 15.36
N ALA A 217 -0.58 3.74 15.20
CA ALA A 217 0.29 3.02 14.27
C ALA A 217 -0.16 3.27 12.82
N ALA A 218 -1.47 3.26 12.57
CA ALA A 218 -2.06 3.65 11.29
C ALA A 218 -1.84 5.15 11.01
N ALA A 219 -2.03 6.03 12.00
CA ALA A 219 -1.77 7.46 11.86
C ALA A 219 -0.30 7.76 11.49
N ALA A 220 0.67 7.02 12.05
CA ALA A 220 2.08 7.15 11.69
C ALA A 220 2.36 6.74 10.23
N ILE A 221 1.69 5.70 9.73
CA ILE A 221 1.78 5.28 8.32
C ILE A 221 1.22 6.36 7.39
N VAL A 222 0.06 6.95 7.73
CA VAL A 222 -0.52 8.08 6.98
C VAL A 222 0.41 9.30 7.01
N GLY A 223 1.00 9.62 8.17
CA GLY A 223 1.99 10.71 8.30
C GLY A 223 3.25 10.50 7.46
N ALA A 224 3.74 9.26 7.33
CA ALA A 224 4.85 8.94 6.43
C ALA A 224 4.48 9.18 4.96
N MET A 225 3.24 8.88 4.55
CA MET A 225 2.76 9.16 3.18
C MET A 225 2.72 10.67 2.90
N PHE A 226 2.28 11.49 3.86
CA PHE A 226 2.36 12.96 3.73
C PHE A 226 3.81 13.45 3.56
N GLN A 227 4.74 12.92 4.37
CA GLN A 227 6.16 13.24 4.24
C GLN A 227 6.80 12.73 2.93
N TYR A 228 6.30 11.64 2.36
CA TYR A 228 6.74 11.10 1.06
C TYR A 228 6.31 11.98 -0.10
N PHE A 229 5.03 12.37 -0.16
CA PHE A 229 4.51 13.24 -1.22
C PHE A 229 4.85 14.72 -1.01
N HIS A 230 5.60 15.07 0.04
CA HIS A 230 5.91 16.45 0.44
C HIS A 230 4.66 17.33 0.65
N LEU A 231 3.58 16.73 1.15
CA LEU A 231 2.29 17.37 1.37
C LEU A 231 2.10 17.80 2.83
N ASP A 232 1.43 18.94 3.01
CA ASP A 232 1.03 19.46 4.31
C ASP A 232 -0.41 18.99 4.64
N PRO A 233 -0.61 18.20 5.72
CA PRO A 233 -1.93 17.64 6.08
C PRO A 233 -2.95 18.72 6.44
N ALA A 234 -2.52 19.93 6.81
CA ALA A 234 -3.41 21.06 7.08
C ALA A 234 -3.83 21.81 5.80
N LYS A 235 -3.34 21.42 4.61
CA LYS A 235 -3.58 22.12 3.33
C LYS A 235 -4.08 21.27 2.16
N GLY A 236 -4.10 19.95 2.25
CA GLY A 236 -4.56 19.13 1.13
C GLY A 236 -4.64 17.63 1.41
N SER A 237 -5.26 16.90 0.48
CA SER A 237 -5.40 15.44 0.55
C SER A 237 -4.21 14.69 -0.02
N LEU A 238 -3.98 13.49 0.51
CA LEU A 238 -3.15 12.50 -0.17
C LEU A 238 -3.83 12.06 -1.48
N PRO A 239 -3.10 11.85 -2.59
CA PRO A 239 -3.69 11.46 -3.86
C PRO A 239 -3.91 9.94 -3.96
N THR A 240 -5.18 9.51 -4.09
CA THR A 240 -5.64 8.10 -4.09
C THR A 240 -4.78 7.19 -4.95
N ASN A 241 -4.60 7.60 -6.21
CA ASN A 241 -3.88 6.90 -7.29
C ASN A 241 -2.38 6.67 -7.07
N LYS A 242 -1.88 7.08 -5.91
CA LYS A 242 -0.49 7.06 -5.51
C LYS A 242 -0.34 6.37 -4.15
N VAL A 243 -1.22 6.65 -3.18
CA VAL A 243 -1.17 6.03 -1.85
C VAL A 243 -1.31 4.51 -1.92
N MET A 244 -2.25 4.01 -2.72
CA MET A 244 -2.43 2.56 -2.96
C MET A 244 -1.13 1.91 -3.48
N ALA A 245 -0.48 2.55 -4.47
CA ALA A 245 0.76 2.05 -5.05
C ALA A 245 1.97 2.17 -4.10
N VAL A 246 2.07 3.23 -3.30
CA VAL A 246 3.17 3.44 -2.35
C VAL A 246 3.08 2.51 -1.14
N LEU A 247 1.87 2.20 -0.65
CA LEU A 247 1.71 1.21 0.42
C LEU A 247 1.89 -0.22 -0.10
N ALA A 248 1.55 -0.51 -1.35
CA ALA A 248 1.82 -1.81 -1.98
C ALA A 248 3.30 -2.01 -2.33
N GLY A 249 3.99 -0.98 -2.80
CA GLY A 249 5.30 -1.12 -3.44
C GLY A 249 5.22 -2.07 -4.64
N GLY A 250 6.09 -3.08 -4.67
CA GLY A 250 5.99 -4.18 -5.64
C GLY A 250 5.17 -5.40 -5.18
N TYR A 251 4.56 -5.38 -3.99
CA TYR A 251 3.85 -6.54 -3.42
C TYR A 251 2.44 -6.78 -4.00
N GLY A 252 1.95 -5.92 -4.89
CA GLY A 252 0.66 -6.12 -5.55
C GLY A 252 0.54 -5.37 -6.86
N THR A 253 -0.44 -5.77 -7.66
CA THR A 253 -0.78 -5.12 -8.93
C THR A 253 -1.87 -4.07 -8.69
N HIS A 254 -1.58 -2.80 -9.01
CA HIS A 254 -2.55 -1.70 -8.93
C HIS A 254 -3.39 -1.59 -10.21
N ALA A 255 -4.68 -1.34 -10.05
CA ALA A 255 -5.59 -0.99 -11.14
C ALA A 255 -6.63 0.03 -10.70
N ARG A 256 -7.17 0.79 -11.66
CA ARG A 256 -7.98 1.98 -11.44
C ARG A 256 -9.00 2.17 -12.56
N LEU A 257 -10.27 2.38 -12.19
CA LEU A 257 -11.32 2.90 -13.06
C LEU A 257 -11.66 4.31 -12.58
N ALA A 258 -11.29 5.32 -13.35
CA ALA A 258 -11.44 6.73 -12.99
C ALA A 258 -11.50 7.57 -14.26
N ASP A 259 -12.59 7.37 -14.99
CA ASP A 259 -12.89 8.04 -16.25
C ASP A 259 -14.32 8.55 -16.20
N ARG A 260 -14.52 9.84 -16.46
CA ARG A 260 -15.84 10.48 -16.53
C ARG A 260 -16.73 9.85 -17.60
N ASP A 261 -16.12 9.26 -18.62
CA ASP A 261 -16.82 8.68 -19.77
C ASP A 261 -17.24 7.20 -19.47
N SER A 262 -17.01 6.71 -18.23
CA SER A 262 -17.48 5.41 -17.73
C SER A 262 -19.00 5.36 -17.56
N SER A 263 -19.61 4.27 -18.03
CA SER A 263 -21.02 3.96 -17.76
C SER A 263 -21.20 3.28 -16.40
N SER A 264 -22.44 3.20 -15.92
CA SER A 264 -22.79 2.44 -14.72
C SER A 264 -22.48 0.95 -14.90
N GLN A 265 -22.58 0.42 -16.11
CA GLN A 265 -22.23 -0.96 -16.45
C GLN A 265 -20.73 -1.23 -16.29
N ASP A 266 -19.87 -0.28 -16.67
CA ASP A 266 -18.42 -0.40 -16.50
C ASP A 266 -18.03 -0.43 -15.01
N ILE A 267 -18.66 0.44 -14.20
CA ILE A 267 -18.43 0.51 -12.75
C ILE A 267 -18.94 -0.76 -12.05
N VAL A 268 -20.14 -1.25 -12.40
CA VAL A 268 -20.66 -2.55 -11.91
C VAL A 268 -19.75 -3.70 -12.32
N GLY A 269 -19.25 -3.71 -13.56
CA GLY A 269 -18.32 -4.71 -14.07
C GLY A 269 -17.00 -4.73 -13.31
N PHE A 270 -16.38 -3.56 -13.12
CA PHE A 270 -15.11 -3.40 -12.39
C PHE A 270 -15.23 -3.83 -10.92
N LEU A 271 -16.27 -3.38 -10.22
CA LEU A 271 -16.52 -3.77 -8.82
C LEU A 271 -16.88 -5.26 -8.70
N GLY A 272 -17.65 -5.79 -9.65
CA GLY A 272 -18.06 -7.20 -9.67
C GLY A 272 -16.91 -8.17 -9.97
N GLN A 273 -16.01 -7.81 -10.90
CA GLN A 273 -14.87 -8.65 -11.31
C GLN A 273 -13.92 -8.99 -10.16
N HIS A 274 -13.90 -8.17 -9.10
CA HIS A 274 -12.99 -8.32 -7.96
C HIS A 274 -13.69 -8.62 -6.63
N ALA A 275 -15.02 -8.82 -6.65
CA ALA A 275 -15.83 -8.99 -5.45
C ALA A 275 -15.40 -10.18 -4.57
N ASP A 276 -15.21 -11.37 -5.16
CA ASP A 276 -14.84 -12.59 -4.44
C ASP A 276 -13.41 -12.59 -3.87
N GLU A 277 -12.53 -11.76 -4.43
CA GLU A 277 -11.16 -11.57 -3.95
C GLU A 277 -11.04 -10.45 -2.91
N LEU A 278 -12.09 -9.65 -2.70
CA LEU A 278 -12.05 -8.47 -1.86
C LEU A 278 -11.94 -8.84 -0.37
N GLY A 279 -10.96 -8.26 0.32
CA GLY A 279 -10.60 -8.64 1.68
C GLY A 279 -9.79 -9.94 1.82
N SER A 280 -9.53 -10.67 0.73
CA SER A 280 -8.65 -11.85 0.74
C SER A 280 -7.36 -11.65 -0.06
N ARG A 281 -7.45 -11.13 -1.29
CA ARG A 281 -6.32 -10.72 -2.14
C ARG A 281 -6.43 -9.28 -2.63
N VAL A 282 -7.64 -8.75 -2.70
CA VAL A 282 -7.91 -7.39 -3.19
C VAL A 282 -8.20 -6.46 -2.01
N ALA A 283 -7.36 -5.44 -1.85
CA ALA A 283 -7.68 -4.25 -1.07
C ALA A 283 -8.20 -3.18 -2.05
N MET A 284 -9.34 -2.53 -1.74
CA MET A 284 -10.00 -1.60 -2.64
C MET A 284 -10.50 -0.34 -1.91
N VAL A 285 -10.36 0.81 -2.57
CA VAL A 285 -10.90 2.10 -2.14
C VAL A 285 -11.72 2.72 -3.26
N PHE A 286 -12.60 3.67 -2.93
CA PHE A 286 -13.22 4.52 -3.92
C PHE A 286 -13.35 5.98 -3.46
N GLY A 287 -13.38 6.90 -4.42
CA GLY A 287 -13.42 8.34 -4.25
C GLY A 287 -14.69 8.97 -4.81
N GLY A 288 -15.22 9.95 -4.09
CA GLY A 288 -16.44 10.69 -4.38
C GLY A 288 -16.87 11.50 -3.15
N LYS A 289 -17.72 12.52 -3.28
CA LYS A 289 -18.17 13.32 -2.12
C LYS A 289 -19.69 13.21 -1.95
N PRO A 290 -20.18 12.19 -1.20
CA PRO A 290 -21.58 12.11 -0.91
C PRO A 290 -22.03 13.33 -0.12
N ASP A 291 -23.24 13.79 -0.41
CA ASP A 291 -23.90 14.81 0.38
C ASP A 291 -24.24 14.29 1.80
N ARG A 292 -24.78 15.16 2.65
CA ARG A 292 -25.17 14.83 4.03
C ARG A 292 -26.27 13.74 4.14
N HIS A 293 -26.98 13.45 3.05
CA HIS A 293 -28.03 12.42 2.98
C HIS A 293 -27.52 11.11 2.34
N GLY A 294 -26.33 11.14 1.73
CA GLY A 294 -25.70 9.98 1.09
C GLY A 294 -25.89 9.90 -0.42
N ASP A 295 -26.26 11.01 -1.08
CA ASP A 295 -26.28 11.12 -2.55
C ASP A 295 -24.86 11.44 -3.08
N TRP A 296 -24.35 10.60 -3.97
CA TRP A 296 -23.01 10.67 -4.56
C TRP A 296 -22.97 11.42 -5.90
N SER A 297 -24.08 12.01 -6.35
CA SER A 297 -24.20 12.78 -7.62
C SER A 297 -23.21 13.95 -7.80
N ARG A 298 -22.42 14.25 -6.77
CA ARG A 298 -21.36 15.27 -6.76
C ARG A 298 -20.01 14.59 -6.59
N GLY A 299 -19.43 14.18 -7.72
CA GLY A 299 -18.12 13.53 -7.78
C GLY A 299 -16.98 14.34 -7.15
N ASP A 300 -15.98 13.61 -6.69
CA ASP A 300 -14.74 14.04 -6.03
C ASP A 300 -14.80 14.84 -4.72
N GLY A 301 -13.87 14.50 -3.81
CA GLY A 301 -13.57 15.25 -2.60
C GLY A 301 -13.74 14.50 -1.27
N HIS A 302 -13.87 13.17 -1.29
CA HIS A 302 -13.65 12.27 -0.15
C HIS A 302 -13.26 10.87 -0.65
N ALA A 303 -12.79 10.00 0.26
CA ALA A 303 -12.42 8.61 -0.06
C ALA A 303 -12.91 7.62 1.02
N PHE A 304 -13.06 6.36 0.61
CA PHE A 304 -13.73 5.31 1.38
C PHE A 304 -13.06 3.95 1.14
N ALA A 305 -12.93 3.13 2.18
CA ALA A 305 -12.45 1.76 2.05
C ALA A 305 -13.61 0.80 1.75
N VAL A 306 -13.50 0.00 0.68
CA VAL A 306 -14.46 -1.08 0.38
C VAL A 306 -14.12 -2.28 1.24
N ILE A 307 -15.13 -2.86 1.89
CA ILE A 307 -14.99 -3.97 2.85
C ILE A 307 -15.58 -5.27 2.29
N ARG A 308 -16.62 -5.19 1.45
CA ARG A 308 -17.22 -6.30 0.69
C ARG A 308 -18.00 -5.74 -0.50
N VAL A 309 -17.96 -6.44 -1.63
CA VAL A 309 -18.97 -6.32 -2.69
C VAL A 309 -19.77 -7.61 -2.70
N ASP A 310 -21.10 -7.50 -2.76
CA ASP A 310 -22.04 -8.60 -2.81
C ASP A 310 -22.84 -8.47 -4.11
N VAL A 311 -22.34 -9.09 -5.17
CA VAL A 311 -22.93 -8.99 -6.51
C VAL A 311 -24.33 -9.62 -6.57
N PRO A 312 -24.58 -10.85 -6.03
CA PRO A 312 -25.93 -11.43 -6.00
C PRO A 312 -26.92 -10.62 -5.16
N GLY A 313 -26.46 -9.99 -4.07
CA GLY A 313 -27.26 -9.11 -3.23
C GLY A 313 -27.41 -7.68 -3.76
N ASN A 314 -26.71 -7.31 -4.83
CA ASN A 314 -26.61 -5.93 -5.35
C ASN A 314 -26.16 -4.91 -4.28
N MET A 315 -25.16 -5.24 -3.43
CA MET A 315 -24.73 -4.37 -2.32
C MET A 315 -23.21 -4.15 -2.27
N VAL A 316 -22.79 -2.92 -2.01
CA VAL A 316 -21.42 -2.54 -1.64
C VAL A 316 -21.38 -2.15 -0.17
N TYR A 317 -20.44 -2.74 0.58
CA TYR A 317 -20.18 -2.46 1.99
C TYR A 317 -18.85 -1.71 2.09
N TYR A 318 -18.86 -0.58 2.78
CA TYR A 318 -17.72 0.33 2.85
C TYR A 318 -17.62 1.02 4.21
N THR A 319 -16.46 1.61 4.52
CA THR A 319 -16.29 2.46 5.71
C THR A 319 -15.93 3.89 5.29
N ASN A 320 -16.29 4.86 6.12
CA ASN A 320 -15.94 6.27 5.92
C ASN A 320 -14.88 6.66 6.98
N PRO A 321 -13.76 7.28 6.61
CA PRO A 321 -12.68 7.65 7.53
C PRO A 321 -13.09 8.63 8.65
N TRP A 322 -14.22 9.34 8.55
CA TRP A 322 -14.79 10.09 9.68
C TRP A 322 -15.41 9.20 10.78
N ASN A 323 -15.68 7.92 10.52
CA ASN A 323 -16.04 6.91 11.52
C ASN A 323 -15.86 5.49 10.96
N GLU A 324 -14.63 4.98 11.01
CA GLU A 324 -14.27 3.67 10.47
C GLU A 324 -14.83 2.46 11.22
N SER A 325 -15.35 2.66 12.44
CA SER A 325 -15.97 1.60 13.22
C SER A 325 -17.33 1.17 12.64
N VAL A 326 -17.94 2.00 11.78
CA VAL A 326 -19.26 1.78 11.19
C VAL A 326 -19.15 1.41 9.72
N VAL A 327 -19.42 0.13 9.42
CA VAL A 327 -19.63 -0.33 8.05
C VAL A 327 -20.97 0.22 7.53
N ARG A 328 -20.88 1.04 6.49
CA ARG A 328 -21.99 1.56 5.69
C ARG A 328 -22.29 0.61 4.53
N LYS A 329 -23.47 0.78 3.93
CA LYS A 329 -23.90 0.00 2.77
C LYS A 329 -24.62 0.88 1.75
N ILE A 330 -24.44 0.61 0.47
CA ILE A 330 -25.14 1.23 -0.67
C ILE A 330 -25.43 0.14 -1.70
N ALA A 331 -26.50 0.23 -2.49
CA ALA A 331 -26.70 -0.73 -3.56
C ALA A 331 -25.64 -0.54 -4.67
N LEU A 332 -25.17 -1.64 -5.26
CA LEU A 332 -24.13 -1.62 -6.29
C LEU A 332 -24.62 -0.87 -7.55
N SER A 333 -25.88 -1.08 -7.93
CA SER A 333 -26.60 -0.27 -8.93
C SER A 333 -26.56 1.23 -8.65
N ASP A 334 -26.76 1.63 -7.40
CA ASP A 334 -27.00 3.02 -7.03
C ASP A 334 -25.69 3.79 -6.95
N LEU A 335 -24.66 3.16 -6.39
CA LEU A 335 -23.28 3.68 -6.42
C LEU A 335 -22.81 3.87 -7.86
N ALA A 336 -22.99 2.87 -8.72
CA ALA A 336 -22.59 2.95 -10.12
C ALA A 336 -23.40 3.98 -10.93
N SER A 337 -24.69 4.14 -10.63
CA SER A 337 -25.57 5.15 -11.24
C SER A 337 -25.16 6.57 -10.86
N GLN A 338 -24.80 6.80 -9.60
CA GLN A 338 -24.40 8.13 -9.10
C GLN A 338 -22.95 8.50 -9.43
N ALA A 339 -22.07 7.51 -9.65
CA ALA A 339 -20.67 7.72 -10.03
C ALA A 339 -20.45 7.81 -11.56
N ALA A 340 -21.30 7.17 -12.38
CA ALA A 340 -21.21 7.27 -13.84
C ALA A 340 -21.36 8.71 -14.34
N GLY A 341 -20.60 9.09 -15.37
CA GLY A 341 -20.56 10.48 -15.84
C GLY A 341 -19.75 11.45 -14.95
N THR A 342 -19.20 10.98 -13.82
CA THR A 342 -18.41 11.80 -12.87
C THR A 342 -16.94 11.38 -12.85
N SER A 343 -16.07 12.21 -12.28
CA SER A 343 -14.64 11.88 -12.09
C SER A 343 -14.36 10.92 -10.93
N ALA A 344 -15.40 10.26 -10.38
CA ALA A 344 -15.27 9.27 -9.30
C ALA A 344 -14.22 8.19 -9.63
N ASP A 345 -13.52 7.76 -8.58
CA ASP A 345 -12.26 7.03 -8.67
C ASP A 345 -12.39 5.68 -7.96
N PHE A 346 -12.26 4.57 -8.66
CA PHE A 346 -12.33 3.22 -8.09
C PHE A 346 -10.98 2.54 -8.24
N GLU A 347 -10.33 2.18 -7.13
CA GLU A 347 -8.96 1.66 -7.13
C GLU A 347 -8.82 0.40 -6.31
N PHE A 348 -7.95 -0.49 -6.79
CA PHE A 348 -7.55 -1.64 -5.99
C PHE A 348 -6.07 -2.00 -6.15
N VAL A 349 -5.56 -2.71 -5.15
CA VAL A 349 -4.33 -3.48 -5.19
C VAL A 349 -4.70 -4.95 -5.02
N ARG A 350 -4.24 -5.79 -5.95
CA ARG A 350 -4.31 -7.25 -5.85
C ARG A 350 -2.95 -7.81 -5.45
N PHE A 351 -2.89 -8.46 -4.30
CA PHE A 351 -1.74 -9.19 -3.76
C PHE A 351 -1.69 -10.64 -4.28
#